data_AF-A0AA38FJN0-F1
#
_entry.id   AF-A0AA38FJN0-F1
#
_cell.length_a   1.000
_cell.length_b   1.000
_cell.length_c   1.000
_cell.angle_alpha   90.00
_cell.angle_beta   90.00
_cell.angle_gamma   90.00
#
_symmetry.space_group_name_H-M   'P 1'
#
loop_
_entity.id
_entity.type
_entity.pdbx_description
1 polymer ?
#
loop_
_entity_poly.entity_id
_entity_poly.type
_entity_poly.pdbx_seq_one_letter_code
_entity_poly.pdbx_strand_id
1 'polypeptide(L)'
;KPVDAFLAGHVESSGSFIMLASFLSLNKLIYLLGQLPNTTFFQLLEKFGKSCQLDESYFLCKPDHVKRATHMLDKILGLSLRDRYNFCYVPVNTRYPKAMSHLSRLSQQYSNNLLIRIAMGIPKGSARNDLELLDLEIKPQILSMYLWLSHHFREETFPYNEKAKNMARDIADLLNKSLAKACWKAESRNKKRTPPNNVYAIRRQLTIMKG
;
A
#
# COMPACT_ATOMS: atom_id res chain seq x y z
N LYS A 1 16.31 -20.55 0.36
CA LYS A 1 16.82 -19.18 0.65
C LYS A 1 15.63 -18.22 0.61
N PRO A 2 15.20 -17.67 1.76
CA PRO A 2 13.89 -17.00 1.88
C PRO A 2 13.82 -15.60 1.26
N VAL A 3 14.95 -14.93 1.05
CA VAL A 3 15.00 -13.59 0.40
C VAL A 3 14.77 -13.65 -1.11
N ASP A 4 15.18 -14.75 -1.74
CA ASP A 4 14.93 -14.97 -3.17
C ASP A 4 13.44 -15.23 -3.43
N ALA A 5 12.70 -15.84 -2.50
CA ALA A 5 11.26 -16.06 -2.64
C ALA A 5 10.43 -14.75 -2.58
N PHE A 6 10.89 -13.74 -1.83
CA PHE A 6 10.26 -12.42 -1.78
C PHE A 6 10.48 -11.63 -3.08
N LEU A 7 11.59 -11.86 -3.78
CA LEU A 7 11.93 -11.20 -5.04
C LEU A 7 11.51 -12.01 -6.29
N ALA A 8 11.33 -13.33 -6.18
CA ALA A 8 11.05 -14.25 -7.30
C ALA A 8 9.55 -14.52 -7.55
N GLY A 9 8.63 -13.87 -6.84
CA GLY A 9 7.21 -13.93 -7.17
C GLY A 9 6.61 -15.34 -7.23
N HIS A 10 7.18 -16.32 -6.54
CA HIS A 10 6.57 -17.65 -6.40
C HIS A 10 5.44 -17.57 -5.37
N VAL A 11 4.27 -17.14 -5.87
CA VAL A 11 2.98 -17.28 -5.21
C VAL A 11 2.34 -18.56 -5.74
N GLU A 12 2.84 -19.72 -5.30
CA GLU A 12 2.08 -20.96 -5.39
C GLU A 12 1.32 -21.18 -4.09
N SER A 13 0.03 -20.85 -4.11
CA SER A 13 -1.04 -21.71 -3.61
C SER A 13 -2.39 -21.02 -3.84
N SER A 14 -3.08 -21.49 -4.87
CA SER A 14 -4.54 -21.73 -4.87
C SER A 14 -5.52 -20.55 -4.73
N GLY A 15 -5.08 -19.29 -4.68
CA GLY A 15 -5.96 -18.10 -4.67
C GLY A 15 -5.58 -17.02 -5.68
N SER A 16 -4.45 -17.18 -6.36
CA SER A 16 -3.81 -16.17 -7.22
C SER A 16 -4.50 -15.95 -8.56
N PHE A 17 -5.42 -16.81 -8.97
CA PHE A 17 -6.10 -16.72 -10.28
C PHE A 17 -7.14 -15.59 -10.36
N ILE A 18 -7.59 -15.05 -9.22
CA ILE A 18 -8.55 -13.92 -9.18
C ILE A 18 -7.84 -12.56 -9.11
N MET A 19 -6.54 -12.51 -8.78
CA MET A 19 -5.79 -11.23 -8.71
C MET A 19 -5.54 -10.59 -10.07
N LEU A 20 -5.76 -11.32 -11.17
CA LEU A 20 -5.74 -10.82 -12.55
C LEU A 20 -7.10 -10.36 -13.07
N ALA A 21 -8.17 -10.43 -12.28
CA ALA A 21 -9.48 -9.94 -12.67
C ALA A 21 -9.48 -8.41 -12.74
N SER A 22 -9.17 -7.88 -13.93
CA SER A 22 -9.38 -6.49 -14.34
C SER A 22 -8.69 -5.45 -13.47
N PHE A 23 -7.36 -5.51 -13.38
CA PHE A 23 -6.60 -4.30 -13.02
C PHE A 23 -7.10 -3.17 -13.91
N LEU A 24 -7.57 -2.06 -13.32
CA LEU A 24 -8.16 -0.93 -14.04
C LEU A 24 -7.24 -0.54 -15.21
N SER A 25 -7.56 -0.97 -16.43
CA SER A 25 -6.66 -0.72 -17.55
C SER A 25 -6.48 0.79 -17.67
N LEU A 26 -5.23 1.26 -17.57
CA LEU A 26 -4.90 2.68 -17.68
C LEU A 26 -5.50 3.28 -18.96
N ASN A 27 -5.55 2.52 -20.05
CA ASN A 27 -6.17 2.94 -21.30
C ASN A 27 -7.67 3.20 -21.17
N LYS A 28 -8.38 2.35 -20.41
CA LYS A 28 -9.82 2.53 -20.16
C LYS A 28 -10.10 3.72 -19.23
N LEU A 29 -9.19 4.00 -18.28
CA LEU A 29 -9.23 5.23 -17.48
C LEU A 29 -8.96 6.48 -18.31
N ILE A 30 -7.97 6.46 -19.22
CA ILE A 30 -7.70 7.56 -20.16
C ILE A 30 -8.91 7.83 -21.04
N TYR A 31 -9.52 6.78 -21.60
CA TYR A 31 -10.75 6.90 -22.40
C TYR A 31 -11.89 7.55 -21.60
N LEU A 32 -12.12 7.09 -20.37
CA LEU A 32 -13.16 7.64 -19.50
C LEU A 32 -12.90 9.10 -19.12
N LEU A 33 -11.64 9.49 -18.91
CA LEU A 33 -11.27 10.89 -18.64
C LEU A 33 -11.61 11.80 -19.84
N GLY A 34 -11.40 11.33 -21.08
CA GLY A 34 -11.76 12.06 -22.29
C GLY A 34 -13.27 12.31 -22.44
N GLN A 35 -14.11 11.42 -21.88
CA GLN A 35 -15.57 11.57 -21.85
C GLN A 35 -16.06 12.45 -20.68
N LEU A 36 -15.23 12.67 -19.66
CA LEU A 36 -15.59 13.35 -18.41
C LEU A 36 -14.59 14.47 -18.07
N PRO A 37 -14.61 15.58 -18.81
CA PRO A 37 -13.75 16.73 -18.50
C PRO A 37 -14.03 17.25 -17.08
N ASN A 38 -12.99 17.72 -16.39
CA ASN A 38 -13.04 18.27 -15.02
C ASN A 38 -13.39 17.27 -13.90
N THR A 39 -13.05 15.99 -14.04
CA THR A 39 -13.11 15.03 -12.91
C THR A 39 -11.76 14.84 -12.23
N THR A 40 -11.77 14.74 -10.90
CA THR A 40 -10.56 14.36 -10.13
C THR A 40 -10.20 12.89 -10.37
N PHE A 41 -8.95 12.50 -10.10
CA PHE A 41 -8.55 11.09 -10.27
C PHE A 41 -9.35 10.17 -9.35
N PHE A 42 -9.65 10.59 -8.12
CA PHE A 42 -10.54 9.85 -7.22
C PHE A 42 -11.94 9.62 -7.82
N GLN A 43 -12.58 10.69 -8.30
CA GLN A 43 -13.90 10.59 -8.91
C GLN A 43 -13.89 9.74 -10.18
N LEU A 44 -12.81 9.79 -10.96
CA LEU A 44 -12.62 8.95 -12.14
C LEU A 44 -12.61 7.47 -11.76
N LEU A 45 -11.85 7.09 -10.73
CA LEU A 45 -11.81 5.72 -10.21
C LEU A 45 -13.18 5.27 -9.68
N GLU A 46 -13.89 6.13 -8.95
CA GLU A 46 -15.23 5.82 -8.45
C GLU A 46 -16.25 5.61 -9.57
N LYS A 47 -16.25 6.48 -10.58
CA LYS A 47 -17.13 6.37 -11.75
C LYS A 47 -16.80 5.13 -12.57
N PHE A 48 -15.52 4.83 -12.77
CA PHE A 48 -15.08 3.60 -13.43
C PHE A 48 -15.61 2.37 -12.70
N GLY A 49 -15.45 2.33 -11.37
CA GLY A 49 -15.93 1.18 -10.59
C GLY A 49 -17.44 1.00 -10.66
N LYS A 50 -18.21 2.08 -10.84
CA LYS A 50 -19.66 2.04 -11.04
C LYS A 50 -20.08 1.66 -12.47
N SER A 51 -19.24 1.93 -13.48
CA SER A 51 -19.53 1.59 -14.88
C SER A 51 -19.11 0.17 -15.26
N CYS A 52 -18.29 -0.50 -14.44
CA CYS A 52 -17.97 -1.90 -14.59
C CYS A 52 -19.21 -2.78 -14.39
N GLN A 53 -19.66 -3.40 -15.48
CA GLN A 53 -20.55 -4.56 -15.42
C GLN A 53 -19.67 -5.81 -15.28
N LEU A 54 -19.97 -6.62 -14.26
CA LEU A 54 -19.25 -7.85 -13.95
C LEU A 54 -20.27 -8.98 -13.93
N ASP A 55 -19.88 -10.16 -14.40
CA ASP A 55 -20.69 -11.36 -14.26
C ASP A 55 -20.83 -11.76 -12.78
N GLU A 56 -21.84 -12.58 -12.46
CA GLU A 56 -22.18 -12.96 -11.07
C GLU A 56 -21.03 -13.65 -10.31
N SER A 57 -20.04 -14.19 -11.03
CA SER A 57 -18.84 -14.82 -10.47
C SER A 57 -17.71 -13.85 -10.11
N TYR A 58 -17.84 -12.55 -10.42
CA TYR A 58 -16.77 -11.56 -10.21
C TYR A 58 -17.24 -10.37 -9.38
N PHE A 59 -16.30 -9.81 -8.60
CA PHE A 59 -16.52 -8.59 -7.85
C PHE A 59 -15.35 -7.64 -8.06
N LEU A 60 -15.63 -6.33 -8.05
CA LEU A 60 -14.59 -5.32 -8.15
C LEU A 60 -13.90 -5.18 -6.79
N CYS A 61 -12.60 -5.46 -6.73
CA CYS A 61 -11.80 -5.13 -5.56
C CYS A 61 -11.80 -3.62 -5.36
N LYS A 62 -12.16 -3.16 -4.15
CA LYS A 62 -12.09 -1.74 -3.75
C LYS A 62 -11.03 -1.61 -2.67
N PRO A 63 -9.75 -1.43 -3.04
CA PRO A 63 -8.70 -1.41 -2.05
C PRO A 63 -8.78 -0.08 -1.29
N ASP A 64 -8.96 -0.14 0.03
CA ASP A 64 -8.90 1.06 0.88
C ASP A 64 -7.57 1.81 0.72
N HIS A 65 -6.50 1.09 0.38
CA HIS A 65 -5.20 1.69 0.13
C HIS A 65 -5.22 2.60 -1.10
N VAL A 66 -5.89 2.20 -2.19
CA VAL A 66 -6.05 3.00 -3.41
C VAL A 66 -6.77 4.30 -3.05
N LYS A 67 -7.91 4.22 -2.37
CA LYS A 67 -8.66 5.41 -1.94
C LYS A 67 -7.81 6.38 -1.10
N ARG A 68 -7.08 5.87 -0.12
CA ARG A 68 -6.18 6.69 0.72
C ARG A 68 -5.05 7.34 -0.08
N ALA A 69 -4.42 6.57 -0.97
CA ALA A 69 -3.37 7.08 -1.85
C ALA A 69 -3.92 8.14 -2.80
N THR A 70 -5.09 7.92 -3.41
CA THR A 70 -5.70 8.87 -4.35
C THR A 70 -6.00 10.21 -3.70
N HIS A 71 -6.63 10.22 -2.52
CA HIS A 71 -6.91 11.46 -1.80
C HIS A 71 -5.64 12.25 -1.41
N MET A 72 -4.53 11.56 -1.17
CA MET A 72 -3.24 12.19 -0.91
C MET A 72 -2.66 12.76 -2.21
N LEU A 73 -2.67 11.98 -3.29
CA LEU A 73 -2.12 12.38 -4.60
C LEU A 73 -2.90 13.53 -5.23
N ASP A 74 -4.21 13.64 -5.00
CA ASP A 74 -5.04 14.74 -5.49
C ASP A 74 -4.58 16.12 -4.99
N LYS A 75 -3.85 16.17 -3.85
CA LYS A 75 -3.26 17.40 -3.31
C LYS A 75 -1.94 17.78 -3.97
N ILE A 76 -1.33 16.88 -4.75
CA ILE A 76 -0.04 17.09 -5.40
C ILE A 76 -0.31 17.56 -6.84
N LEU A 77 0.18 18.76 -7.17
CA LEU A 77 0.11 19.32 -8.52
C LEU A 77 1.26 18.78 -9.38
N GLY A 78 1.10 18.80 -10.71
CA GLY A 78 2.16 18.40 -11.65
C GLY A 78 2.27 16.90 -11.96
N LEU A 79 1.44 16.05 -11.35
CA LEU A 79 1.36 14.62 -11.71
C LEU A 79 0.36 14.38 -12.85
N SER A 80 0.80 13.66 -13.89
CA SER A 80 -0.08 13.19 -14.97
C SER A 80 -1.03 12.09 -14.48
N LEU A 81 -2.07 11.78 -15.26
CA LEU A 81 -2.98 10.68 -14.95
C LEU A 81 -2.22 9.34 -14.82
N ARG A 82 -1.24 9.10 -15.70
CA ARG A 82 -0.40 7.90 -15.67
C ARG A 82 0.44 7.84 -14.40
N ASP A 83 0.99 8.98 -13.96
CA ASP A 83 1.81 9.03 -12.75
C ASP A 83 0.94 8.78 -11.51
N ARG A 84 -0.23 9.43 -11.44
CA ARG A 84 -1.22 9.22 -10.37
C ARG A 84 -1.65 7.76 -10.28
N TYR A 85 -1.91 7.15 -11.44
CA TYR A 85 -2.21 5.73 -11.53
C TYR A 85 -1.07 4.89 -10.95
N ASN A 86 0.17 5.10 -11.40
CA ASN A 86 1.32 4.36 -10.89
C ASN A 86 1.50 4.55 -9.38
N PHE A 87 1.53 5.78 -8.88
CA PHE A 87 1.69 6.05 -7.44
C PHE A 87 0.57 5.43 -6.58
N CYS A 88 -0.64 5.28 -7.11
CA CYS A 88 -1.78 4.77 -6.36
C CYS A 88 -1.73 3.25 -6.11
N TYR A 89 -1.04 2.50 -6.96
CA TYR A 89 -0.91 1.04 -6.88
C TYR A 89 0.42 0.57 -6.29
N VAL A 90 1.19 1.51 -5.71
CA VAL A 90 2.46 1.20 -5.08
C VAL A 90 2.26 0.27 -3.88
N PRO A 91 3.12 -0.75 -3.67
CA PRO A 91 2.98 -1.72 -2.59
C PRO A 91 3.35 -1.07 -1.26
N VAL A 92 2.40 -0.39 -0.63
CA VAL A 92 2.59 0.29 0.65
C VAL A 92 1.42 0.07 1.59
N ASN A 93 1.72 -0.22 2.86
CA ASN A 93 0.68 -0.30 3.87
C ASN A 93 0.24 1.11 4.30
N THR A 94 -0.88 1.57 3.72
CA THR A 94 -1.49 2.88 3.99
C THR A 94 -2.01 3.06 5.42
N ARG A 95 -2.01 2.00 6.25
CA ARG A 95 -2.32 2.10 7.69
C ARG A 95 -1.19 2.76 8.47
N TYR A 96 0.04 2.72 7.96
CA TYR A 96 1.20 3.33 8.62
C TYR A 96 1.41 4.77 8.13
N PRO A 97 1.23 5.79 8.99
CA PRO A 97 1.38 7.20 8.60
C PRO A 97 2.77 7.52 8.07
N LYS A 98 3.80 6.86 8.63
CA LYS A 98 5.19 6.99 8.17
C LYS A 98 5.33 6.57 6.69
N ALA A 99 4.74 5.44 6.32
CA ALA A 99 4.79 4.96 4.95
C ALA A 99 4.05 5.90 3.97
N MET A 100 2.89 6.43 4.37
CA MET A 100 2.16 7.45 3.61
C MET A 100 2.93 8.77 3.46
N SER A 101 3.64 9.20 4.50
CA SER A 101 4.51 10.39 4.45
C SER A 101 5.64 10.21 3.44
N HIS A 102 6.25 9.02 3.41
CA HIS A 102 7.26 8.69 2.40
C HIS A 102 6.67 8.68 0.99
N LEU A 103 5.49 8.07 0.78
CA LEU A 103 4.82 8.11 -0.52
C LEU A 103 4.58 9.55 -0.99
N SER A 104 3.98 10.39 -0.14
CA SER A 104 3.72 11.80 -0.44
C SER A 104 4.99 12.55 -0.81
N ARG A 105 6.10 12.32 -0.08
CA ARG A 105 7.38 12.96 -0.36
C ARG A 105 7.96 12.54 -1.71
N LEU A 106 7.94 11.24 -2.02
CA LEU A 106 8.42 10.74 -3.31
C LEU A 106 7.59 11.32 -4.46
N SER A 107 6.27 11.37 -4.30
CA SER A 107 5.37 11.97 -5.29
C SER A 107 5.63 13.46 -5.51
N GLN A 108 5.90 14.23 -4.45
CA GLN A 108 6.27 15.66 -4.56
C GLN A 108 7.64 15.87 -5.21
N GLN A 109 8.63 15.04 -4.87
CA GLN A 109 9.93 15.11 -5.51
C GLN A 109 9.82 14.79 -7.01
N TYR A 110 9.03 13.79 -7.36
CA TYR A 110 8.78 13.41 -8.74
C TYR A 110 8.06 14.52 -9.52
N SER A 111 7.01 15.13 -8.95
CA SER A 111 6.28 16.23 -9.61
C SER A 111 7.14 17.46 -9.88
N ASN A 112 8.17 17.67 -9.05
CA ASN A 112 9.14 18.75 -9.20
C ASN A 112 10.32 18.38 -10.11
N ASN A 113 10.27 17.24 -10.81
CA ASN A 113 11.34 16.72 -11.65
C ASN A 113 12.68 16.57 -10.90
N LEU A 114 12.63 16.24 -9.60
CA LEU A 114 13.80 16.03 -8.77
C LEU A 114 14.21 14.57 -8.76
N LEU A 115 15.52 14.34 -8.64
CA LEU A 115 16.08 13.02 -8.44
C LEU A 115 15.63 12.44 -7.10
N ILE A 116 15.11 11.21 -7.14
CA ILE A 116 14.47 10.58 -6.00
C ILE A 116 15.52 9.90 -5.13
N ARG A 117 15.75 10.47 -3.94
CA ARG A 117 16.70 9.98 -2.95
C ARG A 117 16.02 9.06 -1.93
N ILE A 118 16.74 8.01 -1.54
CA ILE A 118 16.35 7.15 -0.40
C ILE A 118 16.65 7.91 0.90
N ALA A 119 15.68 8.71 1.37
CA ALA A 119 15.79 9.44 2.63
C ALA A 119 15.21 8.60 3.78
N MET A 120 16.00 7.61 4.21
CA MET A 120 15.73 6.70 5.31
C MET A 120 17.04 6.35 6.01
N GLY A 121 17.07 6.41 7.35
CA GLY A 121 18.22 5.98 8.13
C GLY A 121 18.39 4.46 8.10
N ILE A 122 19.63 3.99 7.93
CA ILE A 122 19.97 2.57 8.03
C ILE A 122 19.99 2.21 9.53
N PRO A 123 19.13 1.28 9.98
CA PRO A 123 19.17 0.82 11.36
C PRO A 123 20.46 0.02 11.61
N LYS A 124 21.19 0.36 12.68
CA LYS A 124 22.49 -0.24 13.00
C LYS A 124 22.42 -1.40 14.02
N GLY A 125 21.25 -1.66 14.58
CA GLY A 125 21.08 -2.64 15.66
C GLY A 125 19.68 -3.24 15.72
N SER A 126 19.58 -4.41 16.35
CA SER A 126 18.30 -5.09 16.56
C SER A 126 17.34 -4.20 17.36
N ALA A 127 16.05 -4.32 17.05
CA ALA A 127 14.99 -3.64 17.80
C ALA A 127 14.98 -4.10 19.26
N ARG A 128 14.79 -3.14 20.17
CA ARG A 128 14.75 -3.36 21.63
C ARG A 128 13.34 -3.27 22.20
N ASN A 129 12.40 -2.73 21.44
CA ASN A 129 11.01 -2.53 21.82
C ASN A 129 10.10 -2.64 20.59
N ASP A 130 8.79 -2.69 20.81
CA ASP A 130 7.79 -2.85 19.76
C ASP A 130 7.80 -1.71 18.74
N LEU A 131 8.13 -0.47 19.17
CA LEU A 131 8.20 0.69 18.28
C LEU A 131 9.37 0.58 17.30
N GLU A 132 10.53 0.16 17.78
CA GLU A 132 11.71 -0.12 16.96
C GLU A 132 11.46 -1.31 16.03
N LEU A 133 10.75 -2.33 16.49
CA LEU A 133 10.41 -3.51 15.68
C LEU A 133 9.45 -3.12 14.55
N LEU A 134 8.42 -2.34 14.86
CA LEU A 134 7.52 -1.77 13.87
C LEU A 134 8.27 -0.88 12.87
N ASP A 135 9.24 -0.10 13.34
CA ASP A 135 10.07 0.73 12.47
C ASP A 135 11.01 -0.10 11.57
N LEU A 136 11.45 -1.28 12.01
CA LEU A 136 12.15 -2.25 11.17
C LEU A 136 11.22 -2.94 10.16
N GLU A 137 9.94 -3.12 10.47
CA GLU A 137 8.95 -3.68 9.54
C GLU A 137 8.59 -2.68 8.42
N ILE A 138 8.44 -1.39 8.75
CA ILE A 138 8.00 -0.36 7.82
C ILE A 138 9.09 0.00 6.80
N LYS A 139 10.37 -0.04 7.18
CA LYS A 139 11.48 0.38 6.31
C LYS A 139 11.60 -0.45 5.02
N PRO A 140 11.60 -1.80 5.06
CA PRO A 140 11.60 -2.61 3.85
C PRO A 140 10.42 -2.28 2.92
N GLN A 141 9.24 -1.98 3.47
CA GLN A 141 8.07 -1.59 2.65
C GLN A 141 8.30 -0.28 1.89
N ILE A 142 8.93 0.71 2.52
CA ILE A 142 9.31 1.97 1.85
C ILE A 142 10.36 1.72 0.75
N LEU A 143 11.28 0.78 0.96
CA LEU A 143 12.26 0.39 -0.06
C LEU A 143 11.61 -0.37 -1.22
N SER A 144 10.67 -1.27 -0.94
CA SER A 144 9.83 -1.92 -1.96
C SER A 144 9.03 -0.91 -2.75
N MET A 145 8.49 0.13 -2.11
CA MET A 145 7.84 1.25 -2.79
C MET A 145 8.81 1.98 -3.72
N TYR A 146 10.03 2.31 -3.26
CA TYR A 146 11.05 2.95 -4.10
C TYR A 146 11.38 2.10 -5.33
N LEU A 147 11.62 0.80 -5.13
CA LEU A 147 11.92 -0.14 -6.20
C LEU A 147 10.73 -0.30 -7.15
N TRP A 148 9.51 -0.39 -6.64
CA TRP A 148 8.33 -0.48 -7.49
C TRP A 148 8.22 0.74 -8.42
N LEU A 149 8.43 1.94 -7.88
CA LEU A 149 8.39 3.18 -8.65
C LEU A 149 9.51 3.25 -9.68
N SER A 150 10.72 2.79 -9.36
CA SER A 150 11.84 2.80 -10.29
C SER A 150 11.64 1.90 -11.52
N HIS A 151 10.81 0.85 -11.43
CA HIS A 151 10.44 0.03 -12.57
C HIS A 151 9.33 0.66 -13.45
N HIS A 152 8.53 1.58 -12.88
CA HIS A 152 7.39 2.21 -13.56
C HIS A 152 7.71 3.60 -14.12
N PHE A 153 8.80 4.22 -13.65
CA PHE A 153 9.27 5.52 -14.06
C PHE A 153 10.67 5.41 -14.69
N ARG A 154 11.17 6.51 -15.25
CA ARG A 154 12.46 6.50 -15.92
C ARG A 154 13.61 6.28 -14.93
N GLU A 155 14.61 5.52 -15.35
CA GLU A 155 15.72 5.08 -14.50
C GLU A 155 16.54 6.27 -13.95
N GLU A 156 16.67 7.35 -14.72
CA GLU A 156 17.44 8.55 -14.32
C GLU A 156 16.79 9.26 -13.12
N THR A 157 15.49 9.08 -12.92
CA THR A 157 14.76 9.65 -11.78
C THR A 157 14.99 8.82 -10.50
N PHE A 158 15.29 7.52 -10.63
CA PHE A 158 15.46 6.57 -9.54
C PHE A 158 16.81 5.83 -9.62
N PRO A 159 17.94 6.52 -9.42
CA PRO A 159 19.28 5.96 -9.66
C PRO A 159 19.79 5.00 -8.57
N TYR A 160 19.05 4.80 -7.47
CA TYR A 160 19.55 4.09 -6.29
C TYR A 160 18.98 2.66 -6.16
N ASN A 161 18.70 1.99 -7.27
CA ASN A 161 18.12 0.63 -7.28
C ASN A 161 18.93 -0.39 -6.48
N GLU A 162 20.22 -0.53 -6.78
CA GLU A 162 21.07 -1.49 -6.08
C GLU A 162 21.24 -1.15 -4.59
N LYS A 163 21.34 0.14 -4.28
CA LYS A 163 21.36 0.60 -2.88
C LYS A 163 20.07 0.23 -2.15
N ALA A 164 18.91 0.43 -2.77
CA ALA A 164 17.62 0.06 -2.18
C ALA A 164 17.51 -1.44 -1.95
N LYS A 165 17.95 -2.27 -2.91
CA LYS A 165 17.97 -3.74 -2.77
C LYS A 165 18.86 -4.19 -1.61
N ASN A 166 20.07 -3.65 -1.50
CA ASN A 166 21.00 -4.00 -0.42
C ASN A 166 20.45 -3.56 0.94
N MET A 167 19.94 -2.33 1.05
CA MET A 167 19.29 -1.87 2.27
C MET A 167 18.10 -2.75 2.66
N ALA A 168 17.29 -3.21 1.70
CA ALA A 168 16.13 -4.05 1.99
C ALA A 168 16.55 -5.40 2.57
N ARG A 169 17.62 -6.01 2.02
CA ARG A 169 18.22 -7.25 2.53
C ARG A 169 18.76 -7.07 3.95
N ASP A 170 19.58 -6.04 4.16
CA ASP A 170 20.20 -5.77 5.46
C ASP A 170 19.16 -5.55 6.56
N ILE A 171 18.09 -4.81 6.25
CA ILE A 171 17.01 -4.53 7.20
C ILE A 171 16.15 -5.77 7.44
N ALA A 172 15.89 -6.59 6.42
CA ALA A 172 15.17 -7.85 6.59
C ALA A 172 15.94 -8.83 7.51
N ASP A 173 17.26 -8.92 7.33
CA ASP A 173 18.12 -9.72 8.21
C ASP A 173 18.12 -9.20 9.65
N LEU A 174 18.12 -7.87 9.83
CA LEU A 174 18.05 -7.24 11.13
C LEU A 174 16.69 -7.47 11.80
N LEU A 175 15.59 -7.40 11.04
CA LEU A 175 14.26 -7.71 11.51
C LEU A 175 14.17 -9.17 11.97
N ASN A 176 14.68 -10.11 11.18
CA ASN A 176 14.74 -11.53 11.54
C ASN A 176 15.53 -11.76 12.84
N LYS A 177 16.71 -11.13 12.97
CA LYS A 177 17.51 -11.18 14.21
C LYS A 177 16.77 -10.58 15.41
N SER A 178 15.99 -9.53 15.18
CA SER A 178 15.21 -8.87 16.24
C SER A 178 14.05 -9.75 16.69
N LEU A 179 13.34 -10.37 15.75
CA LEU A 179 12.26 -11.32 16.03
C LEU A 179 12.75 -12.58 16.76
N ALA A 180 13.95 -13.08 16.42
CA ALA A 180 14.55 -14.21 17.11
C ALA A 180 14.95 -13.89 18.57
N LYS A 181 15.36 -12.64 18.83
CA LYS A 181 15.73 -12.16 20.17
C LYS A 181 14.55 -11.69 21.00
N ALA A 182 13.45 -11.31 20.35
CA ALA A 182 12.19 -11.03 20.99
C ALA A 182 11.71 -12.33 21.63
N CYS A 183 12.18 -12.62 22.84
CA CYS A 183 11.55 -13.56 23.74
C CYS A 183 10.20 -12.95 24.11
N TRP A 184 9.21 -13.19 23.27
CA TRP A 184 7.82 -12.90 23.59
C TRP A 184 7.50 -13.73 24.83
N LYS A 185 7.60 -13.13 26.02
CA LYS A 185 6.67 -13.49 27.07
C LYS A 185 5.32 -13.17 26.45
N ALA A 186 4.62 -14.20 26.00
CA ALA A 186 3.19 -14.09 25.81
C ALA A 186 2.67 -13.60 27.16
N GLU A 187 2.41 -12.29 27.30
CA GLU A 187 1.63 -11.82 28.42
C GLU A 187 0.38 -12.69 28.40
N SER A 188 0.25 -13.51 29.43
CA SER A 188 -0.89 -14.40 29.59
C SER A 188 -2.11 -13.55 29.29
N ARG A 189 -2.85 -13.89 28.23
CA ARG A 189 -4.18 -13.33 27.92
C ARG A 189 -5.17 -13.74 29.01
N ASN A 190 -4.82 -13.50 30.25
CA ASN A 190 -5.55 -13.83 31.46
C ASN A 190 -5.84 -12.52 32.20
N LYS A 191 -6.56 -11.65 31.51
CA LYS A 191 -7.43 -10.68 32.16
C LYS A 191 -8.80 -10.89 31.55
N LYS A 192 -9.64 -11.62 32.30
CA LYS A 192 -11.02 -11.99 32.01
C LYS A 192 -11.72 -10.91 31.17
N ARG A 193 -11.93 -11.17 29.88
CA ARG A 193 -12.96 -10.45 29.11
C ARG A 193 -14.28 -11.11 29.48
N THR A 194 -15.00 -10.51 30.43
CA THR A 194 -16.44 -10.73 30.53
C THR A 194 -17.06 -10.44 29.16
N PRO A 195 -17.81 -11.37 28.55
CA PRO A 195 -18.46 -11.10 27.28
C PRO A 195 -19.47 -9.97 27.48
N PRO A 196 -19.55 -8.98 26.58
CA PRO A 196 -20.69 -8.08 26.58
C PRO A 196 -21.93 -8.91 26.28
N ASN A 197 -22.77 -9.08 27.30
CA ASN A 197 -24.14 -9.51 27.14
C ASN A 197 -24.79 -8.56 26.11
N ASN A 198 -25.35 -9.16 25.06
CA ASN A 198 -26.35 -8.59 24.17
C ASN A 198 -25.88 -7.85 22.90
N VAL A 199 -25.35 -8.59 21.92
CA VAL A 199 -25.17 -8.11 20.53
C VAL A 199 -26.46 -8.23 19.70
N TYR A 200 -27.55 -8.75 20.26
CA TYR A 200 -28.87 -8.81 19.58
C TYR A 200 -29.73 -7.54 19.78
N ALA A 201 -29.26 -6.53 20.51
CA ALA A 201 -30.06 -5.34 20.82
C ALA A 201 -29.93 -4.16 19.82
N ILE A 202 -28.96 -4.15 18.90
CA ILE A 202 -28.75 -3.00 17.98
C ILE A 202 -29.37 -3.23 16.58
N ARG A 203 -29.97 -4.40 16.32
CA ARG A 203 -30.61 -4.71 15.02
C ARG A 203 -32.12 -4.44 14.97
N ARG A 204 -32.69 -3.70 15.94
CA ARG A 204 -34.13 -3.41 16.04
C ARG A 204 -34.53 -1.93 16.06
N GLN A 205 -33.64 -1.01 15.67
CA GLN A 205 -33.98 0.44 15.59
C GLN A 205 -33.73 1.11 14.22
N LEU A 206 -33.43 0.36 13.15
CA LEU A 206 -33.34 0.93 11.79
C LEU A 206 -34.45 0.47 10.83
N THR A 207 -35.53 -0.09 11.36
CA THR A 207 -36.77 -0.39 10.58
C THR A 207 -37.89 0.62 10.85
N ILE A 208 -37.62 1.71 11.57
CA ILE A 208 -38.58 2.82 11.77
C ILE A 208 -37.93 4.14 11.33
N MET A 209 -37.52 4.22 10.05
CA MET A 209 -37.33 5.48 9.29
C MET A 209 -37.41 5.16 7.79
N LYS A 210 -38.38 4.31 7.42
CA LYS A 210 -38.98 4.29 6.08
C LYS A 210 -40.47 4.48 6.29
N GLY A 211 -40.86 5.75 6.26
CA GLY A 211 -42.20 6.29 6.33
C GLY A 211 -42.07 7.75 5.95
#